data_AF-A0A963K0T8-F1
#
_entry.id   AF-A0A963K0T8-F1
#
_cell.length_a   1.000
_cell.length_b   1.000
_cell.length_c   1.000
_cell.angle_alpha   90.00
_cell.angle_beta   90.00
_cell.angle_gamma   90.00
#
_symmetry.space_group_name_H-M   'P 1'
#
loop_
_entity.id
_entity.type
_entity.pdbx_description
1 polymer ?
#
loop_
_entity_poly.entity_id
_entity_poly.type
_entity_poly.pdbx_seq_one_letter_code
_entity_poly.pdbx_strand_id
1 'polypeptide(L)'
;VYLPLMVLPLYAAIDRFDFRLAEAGYDLYASRLQVLRRVILPLIRPGLVAGSILVFVPSLGAYVTPRVLGGGKNMMIGNFIELQFGQGRNWPLGAALSMLLLLIVMAALLVYVRVSSPENRRG
;
A
#
# COMPACT_ATOMS: atom_id res chain seq x y z
N VAL A 1 13.74 2.28 1.18
CA VAL A 1 13.30 1.86 2.52
C VAL A 1 12.11 0.89 2.49
N TYR A 2 11.12 1.06 1.59
CA TYR A 2 9.89 0.25 1.62
C TYR A 2 9.96 -1.12 0.93
N LEU A 3 11.05 -1.45 0.21
CA LEU A 3 11.17 -2.75 -0.49
C LEU A 3 11.01 -3.97 0.44
N PRO A 4 11.66 -4.06 1.61
CA PRO A 4 11.45 -5.18 2.52
C PRO A 4 10.00 -5.36 2.98
N LEU A 5 9.25 -4.26 3.17
CA LEU A 5 7.83 -4.29 3.53
C LEU A 5 6.95 -4.90 2.43
N MET A 6 7.35 -4.78 1.16
CA MET A 6 6.68 -5.43 0.02
C MET A 6 7.02 -6.92 -0.06
N VAL A 7 8.30 -7.26 0.16
CA VAL A 7 8.83 -8.59 -0.12
C VAL A 7 8.29 -9.63 0.86
N LEU A 8 8.12 -9.30 2.14
CA LEU A 8 7.66 -10.25 3.15
C LEU A 8 6.28 -10.88 2.85
N PRO A 9 5.21 -10.11 2.61
CA PRO A 9 3.90 -10.68 2.27
C PRO A 9 3.88 -11.35 0.90
N LEU A 10 4.66 -10.84 -0.06
CA LEU A 10 4.77 -11.45 -1.38
C LEU A 10 5.46 -12.82 -1.30
N TYR A 11 6.52 -12.92 -0.50
CA TYR A 11 7.23 -14.16 -0.23
C TYR A 11 6.32 -15.17 0.46
N ALA A 12 5.60 -14.77 1.51
CA ALA A 12 4.65 -15.65 2.20
C ALA A 12 3.53 -16.18 1.27
N ALA A 13 3.08 -15.38 0.30
CA ALA A 13 2.08 -15.81 -0.68
C ALA A 13 2.65 -16.75 -1.75
N ILE A 14 3.91 -16.56 -2.15
CA ILE A 14 4.60 -17.45 -3.10
C ILE A 14 5.01 -18.75 -2.43
N ASP A 15 5.44 -18.74 -1.17
CA ASP A 15 5.85 -19.93 -0.42
C ASP A 15 4.68 -20.91 -0.21
N ARG A 16 3.46 -20.38 -0.11
CA ARG A 16 2.22 -21.17 -0.04
C ARG A 16 1.70 -21.65 -1.40
N PHE A 17 2.35 -21.29 -2.52
CA PHE A 17 1.90 -21.66 -3.86
C PHE A 17 2.27 -23.11 -4.18
N ASP A 18 1.27 -23.93 -4.51
CA ASP A 18 1.50 -25.30 -4.99
C ASP A 18 1.88 -25.28 -6.47
N PHE A 19 3.13 -25.66 -6.77
CA PHE A 19 3.65 -25.75 -8.14
C PHE A 19 2.86 -26.72 -9.03
N ARG A 20 2.13 -27.69 -8.46
CA ARG A 20 1.27 -28.60 -9.21
C ARG A 20 0.18 -27.86 -10.00
N LEU A 21 -0.28 -26.72 -9.51
CA LEU A 21 -1.25 -25.88 -10.23
C LEU A 21 -0.65 -25.27 -11.50
N ALA A 22 0.65 -24.97 -11.49
CA ALA A 22 1.36 -24.48 -12.68
C ALA A 22 1.62 -25.64 -13.66
N GLU A 23 2.02 -26.81 -13.17
CA GLU A 23 2.22 -28.04 -13.96
C GLU A 23 0.94 -28.45 -14.68
N ALA A 24 -0.20 -28.48 -13.98
CA ALA A 24 -1.51 -28.75 -14.60
C ALA A 24 -1.85 -27.74 -15.71
N GLY A 25 -1.41 -26.49 -15.59
CA GLY A 25 -1.55 -25.50 -16.67
C GLY A 25 -0.74 -25.89 -17.91
N TYR A 26 0.50 -26.36 -17.72
CA TYR A 26 1.34 -26.84 -18.82
C TYR A 26 0.81 -28.13 -19.45
N ASP A 27 0.19 -29.02 -18.66
CA ASP A 27 -0.47 -30.24 -19.17
C ASP A 27 -1.64 -29.89 -20.12
N LEU A 28 -2.34 -28.78 -19.86
CA LEU A 28 -3.35 -28.22 -20.77
C LEU A 28 -2.75 -27.39 -21.93
N TYR A 29 -1.46 -27.55 -22.21
CA TYR A 29 -0.73 -26.86 -23.28
C TYR A 29 -0.68 -25.33 -23.11
N ALA A 30 -0.84 -24.83 -21.88
CA ALA A 30 -0.75 -23.39 -21.63
C ALA A 30 0.70 -22.89 -21.74
N SER A 31 0.87 -21.76 -22.43
CA SER A 31 2.14 -21.03 -22.49
C SER A 31 2.51 -20.40 -21.13
N ARG A 32 3.80 -20.11 -20.92
CA ARG A 32 4.33 -19.49 -19.69
C ARG A 32 3.57 -18.22 -19.28
N LEU A 33 3.19 -17.38 -20.26
CA LEU A 33 2.43 -16.15 -20.00
C LEU A 33 0.98 -16.44 -19.58
N GLN A 34 0.37 -17.50 -20.12
CA GLN A 34 -0.97 -17.94 -19.72
C GLN A 34 -0.97 -18.48 -18.29
N VAL A 35 0.00 -19.32 -17.92
CA VAL A 35 0.16 -19.83 -16.55
C VAL A 35 0.38 -18.68 -15.57
N LEU A 36 1.25 -17.71 -15.91
CA LEU A 36 1.47 -16.53 -15.09
C LEU A 36 0.19 -15.74 -14.84
N ARG A 37 -0.57 -15.41 -15.90
CA ARG A 37 -1.76 -14.55 -15.81
C ARG A 37 -2.99 -15.25 -15.24
N ARG A 38 -3.17 -16.55 -15.51
CA ARG A 38 -4.39 -17.30 -15.17
C ARG A 38 -4.25 -18.16 -13.92
N VAL A 39 -3.04 -18.54 -13.53
CA VAL A 39 -2.80 -19.39 -12.36
C VAL A 39 -2.05 -18.60 -11.29
N ILE A 40 -0.82 -18.19 -11.57
CA ILE A 40 0.08 -17.61 -10.56
C ILE A 40 -0.46 -16.28 -10.04
N LEU A 41 -0.71 -15.30 -10.93
CA LEU A 41 -1.19 -13.97 -10.56
C LEU A 41 -2.46 -14.01 -9.71
N PRO A 42 -3.56 -14.70 -10.09
CA PRO A 42 -4.75 -14.74 -9.26
C PRO A 42 -4.57 -15.44 -7.91
N LEU A 43 -3.66 -16.42 -7.82
CA LEU A 43 -3.36 -17.06 -6.53
C LEU A 43 -2.53 -16.18 -5.60
N ILE A 44 -1.54 -15.44 -6.11
CA ILE A 44 -0.69 -14.56 -5.28
C ILE A 44 -1.28 -13.15 -5.08
N ARG A 45 -2.40 -12.83 -5.74
CA ARG A 45 -3.14 -11.55 -5.60
C ARG A 45 -3.31 -11.07 -4.14
N PRO A 46 -3.76 -11.89 -3.16
CA PRO A 46 -3.90 -11.43 -1.78
C PRO A 46 -2.56 -10.95 -1.19
N GLY A 47 -1.46 -11.67 -1.45
CA GLY A 47 -0.12 -11.26 -1.01
C GLY A 47 0.39 -9.99 -1.70
N LEU A 48 0.13 -9.86 -3.01
CA LEU A 48 0.48 -8.66 -3.78
C LEU A 48 -0.27 -7.42 -3.25
N VAL A 49 -1.55 -7.58 -2.94
CA VAL A 49 -2.38 -6.55 -2.31
C VAL A 49 -1.80 -6.22 -0.94
N ALA A 50 -1.65 -7.19 -0.04
CA ALA A 50 -1.10 -6.97 1.30
C ALA A 50 0.25 -6.22 1.29
N GLY A 51 1.19 -6.65 0.44
CA GLY A 51 2.48 -5.96 0.27
C GLY A 51 2.37 -4.55 -0.27
N SER A 52 1.52 -4.34 -1.29
CA SER A 52 1.30 -3.00 -1.83
C SER A 52 0.80 -2.04 -0.76
N ILE A 53 0.00 -2.53 0.19
CA ILE A 53 -0.49 -1.68 1.28
C ILE A 53 0.55 -1.41 2.36
N LEU A 54 1.33 -2.42 2.74
CA LEU A 54 2.44 -2.24 3.67
C LEU A 54 3.49 -1.23 3.17
N VAL A 55 3.54 -0.98 1.85
CA VAL A 55 4.33 0.11 1.24
C VAL A 55 3.55 1.41 1.11
N PHE A 56 2.30 1.35 0.64
CA PHE A 56 1.51 2.55 0.35
C PHE A 56 1.23 3.40 1.59
N VAL A 57 0.85 2.77 2.71
CA VAL A 57 0.49 3.50 3.94
C VAL A 57 1.68 4.29 4.51
N PRO A 58 2.88 3.70 4.70
CA PRO A 58 4.05 4.46 5.12
C PRO A 58 4.51 5.49 4.09
N SER A 59 4.26 5.26 2.78
CA SER A 59 4.64 6.20 1.73
C SER A 59 3.81 7.48 1.74
N LEU A 60 2.51 7.41 2.09
CA LEU A 60 1.67 8.61 2.27
C LEU A 60 2.14 9.46 3.45
N GLY A 61 2.66 8.83 4.49
CA GLY A 61 3.26 9.50 5.65
C GLY A 61 4.67 10.03 5.40
N ALA A 62 5.26 9.78 4.23
CA ALA A 62 6.64 10.17 3.92
C ALA A 62 6.75 11.66 3.52
N TYR A 63 6.44 12.58 4.43
CA TYR A 63 6.61 14.02 4.20
C TYR A 63 8.02 14.52 4.60
N VAL A 64 8.73 13.77 5.45
CA VAL A 64 10.05 14.14 5.98
C VAL A 64 11.15 13.97 4.93
N THR A 65 11.19 12.82 4.26
CA THR A 65 12.18 12.51 3.21
C THR A 65 12.22 13.57 2.09
N PRO A 66 11.08 13.95 1.47
CA PRO A 66 11.05 15.02 0.48
C PRO A 66 11.21 16.42 1.07
N ARG A 67 10.93 16.67 2.36
CA ARG A 67 11.29 17.93 3.01
C ARG A 67 12.81 18.11 3.07
N VAL A 68 13.53 17.05 3.40
CA VAL A 68 15.01 17.05 3.48
C VAL A 68 15.66 17.02 2.10
N LEU A 69 15.16 16.20 1.16
CA LEU A 69 15.72 16.10 -0.20
C LEU A 69 15.24 17.20 -1.16
N GLY A 70 14.04 17.75 -0.98
CA GLY A 70 13.41 18.71 -1.89
C GLY A 70 13.76 20.18 -1.61
N GLY A 71 14.54 20.46 -0.56
CA GLY A 71 15.11 21.79 -0.28
C GLY A 71 14.08 22.93 -0.19
N GLY A 72 12.83 22.64 0.21
CA GLY A 72 11.77 23.65 0.34
C GLY A 72 11.09 24.09 -0.96
N LYS A 73 11.44 23.52 -2.13
CA LYS A 73 10.83 23.91 -3.43
C LYS A 73 9.42 23.36 -3.65
N ASN A 74 9.11 22.20 -3.08
CA ASN A 74 7.78 21.58 -3.15
C ASN A 74 7.20 21.43 -1.75
N MET A 75 6.21 22.27 -1.42
CA MET A 75 5.55 22.26 -0.13
C MET A 75 4.57 21.08 -0.06
N MET A 76 4.79 20.17 0.89
CA MET A 76 3.86 19.06 1.15
C MET A 76 2.75 19.49 2.10
N ILE A 77 1.62 18.78 2.05
CA ILE A 77 0.43 19.08 2.85
C ILE A 77 0.75 19.13 4.36
N GLY A 78 1.64 18.26 4.84
CA GLY A 78 2.10 18.26 6.23
C GLY A 78 2.92 19.50 6.61
N ASN A 79 3.76 20.00 5.69
CA ASN A 79 4.53 21.23 5.91
C ASN A 79 3.59 22.45 5.94
N PHE A 80 2.56 22.44 5.09
CA PHE A 80 1.57 23.51 5.06
C PHE A 80 0.76 23.57 6.36
N ILE A 81 0.31 22.42 6.88
CA ILE A 81 -0.39 22.35 8.16
C ILE A 81 0.48 22.89 9.30
N GLU A 82 1.75 22.46 9.37
CA GLU A 82 2.72 22.93 10.38
C GLU A 82 2.90 24.45 10.33
N LEU A 83 3.00 25.04 9.13
CA LEU A 83 3.12 26.50 8.98
C LEU A 83 1.90 27.25 9.54
N GLN A 84 0.70 26.67 9.44
CA GLN A 84 -0.52 27.31 9.95
C GLN A 84 -0.61 27.29 11.49
N PHE A 85 -0.04 26.27 12.14
CA PHE A 85 0.10 26.23 13.59
C PHE A 85 1.24 27.12 14.09
N GLY A 86 2.36 27.17 13.36
CA GLY A 86 3.55 27.95 13.71
C GLY A 86 3.46 29.42 13.27
N GLN A 87 3.96 29.71 12.06
CA GLN A 87 4.12 31.09 11.56
C GLN A 87 2.79 31.79 11.26
N GLY A 88 1.79 31.05 10.76
CA GLY A 88 0.48 31.60 10.40
C GLY A 88 -0.40 31.94 11.60
N ARG A 89 -0.08 31.43 12.80
CA ARG A 89 -0.86 31.60 14.04
C ARG A 89 -2.37 31.35 13.88
N ASN A 90 -2.75 30.57 12.87
CA ASN A 90 -4.12 30.28 12.49
C ASN A 90 -4.47 28.85 12.89
N TRP A 91 -4.57 28.66 14.20
CA TRP A 91 -4.83 27.38 14.86
C TRP A 91 -6.15 26.73 14.40
N PRO A 92 -7.25 27.48 14.18
CA PRO A 92 -8.49 26.90 13.68
C PRO A 92 -8.32 26.26 12.28
N LEU A 93 -7.62 26.93 11.37
CA LEU A 93 -7.40 26.42 10.02
C LEU A 93 -6.43 25.24 10.02
N GLY A 94 -5.35 25.31 10.80
CA GLY A 94 -4.43 24.18 11.01
C GLY A 94 -5.17 22.94 11.53
N ALA A 95 -6.05 23.10 12.52
CA ALA A 95 -6.84 22.01 13.09
C ALA A 95 -7.82 21.41 12.07
N ALA A 96 -8.50 22.24 11.28
CA ALA A 96 -9.40 21.76 10.23
C ALA A 96 -8.67 20.93 9.17
N LEU A 97 -7.50 21.39 8.71
CA LEU A 97 -6.70 20.66 7.73
C LEU A 97 -6.14 19.35 8.29
N SER A 98 -5.69 19.34 9.56
CA SER A 98 -5.27 18.10 10.24
C SER A 98 -6.42 17.09 10.35
N MET A 99 -7.61 17.55 10.72
CA MET A 99 -8.79 16.69 10.84
C MET A 99 -9.21 16.12 9.49
N LEU A 100 -9.18 16.95 8.44
CA LEU A 100 -9.45 16.52 7.06
C LEU A 100 -8.44 15.47 6.59
N LEU A 101 -7.14 15.70 6.82
CA LEU A 101 -6.09 14.76 6.46
C LEU A 101 -6.28 13.42 7.20
N LEU A 102 -6.60 13.49 8.50
CA LEU A 102 -6.90 12.30 9.30
C LEU A 102 -8.10 11.54 8.74
N LEU A 103 -9.19 12.22 8.37
CA LEU A 103 -10.36 11.59 7.75
C LEU A 103 -10.04 10.89 6.42
N ILE A 104 -9.24 11.54 5.56
CA ILE A 104 -8.83 10.95 4.28
C ILE A 104 -7.99 9.68 4.51
N VAL A 105 -7.02 9.74 5.43
CA VAL A 105 -6.18 8.58 5.78
C VAL A 105 -7.03 7.47 6.39
N MET A 106 -7.95 7.81 7.30
CA MET A 106 -8.87 6.86 7.92
C MET A 106 -9.77 6.18 6.87
N ALA A 107 -10.35 6.95 5.95
CA ALA A 107 -11.18 6.42 4.87
C ALA A 107 -10.38 5.49 3.95
N ALA A 108 -9.16 5.87 3.59
CA ALA A 108 -8.26 5.03 2.80
C ALA A 108 -7.94 3.71 3.53
N LEU A 109 -7.67 3.76 4.84
CA LEU A 109 -7.45 2.58 5.67
C LEU A 109 -8.70 1.70 5.79
N LEU A 110 -9.90 2.28 5.89
CA LEU A 110 -11.16 1.53 5.96
C LEU A 110 -11.50 0.83 4.64
N VAL A 111 -11.34 1.53 3.51
CA VAL A 111 -11.47 0.94 2.17
C VAL A 111 -10.46 -0.20 2.01
N TYR A 112 -9.23 0.03 2.47
CA TYR A 112 -8.18 -0.97 2.45
C TYR A 112 -8.57 -2.24 3.23
N VAL A 113 -8.93 -2.11 4.51
CA VAL A 113 -9.30 -3.26 5.36
C VAL A 113 -10.49 -4.02 4.76
N ARG A 114 -11.46 -3.32 4.17
CA ARG A 114 -12.59 -3.97 3.48
C ARG A 114 -12.15 -4.80 2.27
N VAL A 115 -11.21 -4.30 1.47
CA VAL A 115 -10.71 -5.01 0.28
C VAL A 115 -9.77 -6.17 0.66
N SER A 116 -9.04 -6.08 1.77
CA SER A 116 -8.14 -7.14 2.26
C SER A 116 -8.80 -8.18 3.18
N SER A 117 -9.99 -7.91 3.70
CA SER A 117 -10.76 -8.86 4.53
C SER A 117 -11.43 -10.08 3.84
N PRO A 118 -11.24 -10.43 2.55
CA PRO A 118 -11.74 -11.72 2.05
C PRO A 118 -11.06 -12.95 2.70
N GLU A 119 -9.88 -12.79 3.29
CA GLU A 119 -9.04 -13.92 3.73
C GLU A 119 -9.40 -14.44 5.14
N ASN A 120 -10.10 -13.67 5.98
CA ASN A 120 -10.45 -14.10 7.35
C ASN A 120 -11.80 -14.85 7.46
N ARG A 121 -12.30 -15.41 6.36
CA ARG A 121 -13.57 -16.18 6.32
C ARG A 121 -13.40 -17.69 6.10
N ARG A 122 -12.16 -18.18 6.11
CA ARG A 122 -11.84 -19.62 6.06
C ARG A 122 -10.89 -19.99 7.19
N GLY A 123 -11.34 -19.75 8.42
CA GLY A 123 -10.95 -20.56 9.57
C GLY A 123 -11.89 -21.74 9.66
#